data_AF-A0A5E4JY70-F1
#
_entry.id   AF-A0A5E4JY70-F1
#
_cell.length_a   1.000
_cell.length_b   1.000
_cell.length_c   1.000
_cell.angle_alpha   90.00
_cell.angle_beta   90.00
_cell.angle_gamma   90.00
#
_symmetry.space_group_name_H-M   'P 1'
#
loop_
_entity.id
_entity.type
_entity.pdbx_description
1 polymer ?
#
loop_
_entity_poly.entity_id
_entity_poly.type
_entity_poly.pdbx_seq_one_letter_code
_entity_poly.pdbx_strand_id
1 'polypeptide(L)'
;MVENFYKKKLIEYLKKNMRKGYPMETLRVALVNQNYSRTVIDEAIKEAVKELANEAPVLKEKPQIEHEIITEEPVVVKKSFWQKIVGFFKK
;
A
#
# COMPACT_ATOMS: atom_id res chain seq x y z
N MET A 1 -0.05 -5.84 36.68
CA MET A 1 -0.91 -6.15 35.51
C MET A 1 -1.57 -4.92 34.85
N VAL A 2 -1.56 -3.73 35.45
CA VAL A 2 -2.27 -2.54 34.90
C VAL A 2 -1.48 -1.82 33.79
N GLU A 3 -0.15 -1.76 33.91
CA GLU A 3 0.73 -1.00 33.02
C GLU A 3 0.68 -1.46 31.55
N ASN A 4 0.57 -2.78 31.33
CA ASN A 4 0.50 -3.37 30.00
C ASN A 4 -0.79 -2.97 29.26
N PHE A 5 -1.91 -2.79 29.97
CA PHE A 5 -3.17 -2.40 29.37
C PHE A 5 -3.17 -0.94 28.89
N TYR A 6 -2.54 -0.04 29.65
CA TYR A 6 -2.42 1.37 29.28
C TYR A 6 -1.59 1.58 28.03
N LYS A 7 -0.43 0.91 27.97
CA LYS A 7 0.47 0.98 26.80
C LYS A 7 -0.22 0.45 25.54
N LYS A 8 -0.92 -0.69 25.64
CA LYS A 8 -1.71 -1.25 24.53
C LYS A 8 -2.77 -0.28 24.01
N LYS A 9 -3.50 0.40 24.89
CA LYS A 9 -4.49 1.41 24.49
C LYS A 9 -3.86 2.58 23.73
N LEU A 10 -2.68 3.02 24.16
CA LEU A 10 -1.96 4.11 23.50
C LEU A 10 -1.51 3.70 22.09
N ILE A 11 -0.99 2.48 21.95
CA ILE A 11 -0.58 1.90 20.65
C ILE A 11 -1.80 1.79 19.73
N GLU A 12 -2.92 1.25 20.20
CA GLU A 12 -4.15 1.12 19.40
C GLU A 12 -4.72 2.48 18.98
N TYR A 13 -4.68 3.48 19.86
CA TYR A 13 -5.05 4.85 19.53
C TYR A 13 -4.16 5.41 18.41
N LEU A 14 -2.84 5.24 18.51
CA LEU A 14 -1.88 5.69 17.52
C LEU A 14 -2.11 4.99 16.18
N LYS A 15 -2.22 3.64 16.17
CA LYS A 15 -2.51 2.84 14.95
C LYS A 15 -3.79 3.31 14.26
N LYS A 16 -4.88 3.47 15.02
CA LYS A 16 -6.17 3.91 14.47
C LYS A 16 -6.08 5.27 13.80
N ASN A 17 -5.30 6.20 14.35
CA ASN A 17 -5.17 7.54 13.77
C ASN A 17 -4.13 7.60 12.65
N MET A 18 -3.04 6.82 12.70
CA MET A 18 -2.11 6.68 11.58
C MET A 18 -2.80 6.10 10.34
N ARG A 19 -3.68 5.10 10.52
CA ARG A 19 -4.52 4.54 9.42
C ARG A 19 -5.48 5.57 8.81
N LYS A 20 -5.87 6.61 9.56
CA LYS A 20 -6.66 7.74 9.04
C LYS A 20 -5.80 8.78 8.31
N GLY A 21 -4.48 8.64 8.29
CA GLY A 21 -3.55 9.56 7.64
C GLY A 21 -3.09 10.73 8.53
N TYR A 22 -3.30 10.68 9.85
CA TYR A 22 -2.76 11.72 10.73
C TYR A 22 -1.23 11.62 10.84
N PRO A 23 -0.50 12.75 10.73
CA PRO A 23 0.95 12.75 10.91
C PRO A 23 1.36 12.33 12.32
N MET A 24 2.47 11.61 12.43
CA MET A 24 3.01 11.16 13.73
C MET A 24 3.30 12.34 14.67
N GLU A 25 3.80 13.45 14.12
CA GLU A 25 4.12 14.66 14.90
C GLU A 25 2.86 15.31 15.47
N THR A 26 1.78 15.36 14.70
CA THR A 26 0.48 15.88 15.17
C THR A 26 -0.05 15.04 16.33
N LEU A 27 0.04 13.71 16.23
CA LEU A 27 -0.39 12.80 17.29
C LEU A 27 0.49 12.93 18.54
N ARG A 28 1.81 13.10 18.36
CA ARG A 28 2.76 13.36 19.45
C ARG A 28 2.36 14.62 20.22
N VAL A 29 2.17 15.74 19.52
CA VAL A 29 1.77 17.02 20.12
C VAL A 29 0.42 16.89 20.85
N ALA A 30 -0.57 16.23 20.23
CA ALA A 30 -1.88 16.02 20.84
C ALA A 30 -1.82 15.21 22.14
N LEU A 31 -0.96 14.19 22.22
CA LEU A 31 -0.78 13.36 23.41
C LEU A 31 0.01 14.10 24.49
N VAL A 32 1.03 14.89 24.12
CA VAL A 32 1.74 15.77 25.06
C VAL A 32 0.79 16.79 25.68
N ASN A 33 -0.11 17.38 24.89
CA ASN A 33 -1.12 18.32 25.39
C ASN A 33 -2.14 17.64 26.32
N GLN A 34 -2.34 16.33 26.20
CA GLN A 34 -3.14 15.50 27.13
C GLN A 34 -2.34 15.05 28.36
N ASN A 35 -1.14 15.60 28.57
CA ASN A 35 -0.27 15.32 29.72
C ASN A 35 0.30 13.89 29.74
N TYR A 36 0.43 13.25 28.58
CA TYR A 36 1.18 11.98 28.46
C TYR A 36 2.69 12.24 28.49
N SER A 37 3.44 11.34 29.12
CA SER A 37 4.91 11.39 29.12
C SER A 37 5.47 11.21 27.72
N ARG A 38 6.40 12.09 27.32
CA ARG A 38 7.07 12.06 26.00
C ARG A 38 7.72 10.72 25.71
N THR A 39 8.41 10.14 26.70
CA THR A 39 9.08 8.83 26.56
C THR A 39 8.09 7.72 26.23
N VAL A 40 6.94 7.71 26.91
CA VAL A 40 5.89 6.70 26.70
C VAL A 40 5.25 6.85 25.32
N ILE A 41 5.05 8.09 24.86
CA ILE A 41 4.55 8.38 23.52
C ILE A 41 5.53 7.87 22.46
N ASP A 42 6.82 8.16 22.59
CA ASP A 42 7.82 7.77 21.60
C ASP A 42 8.00 6.25 21.52
N GLU A 43 7.97 5.55 22.66
CA GLU A 43 7.96 4.09 22.68
C GLU A 43 6.72 3.52 22.00
N ALA A 44 5.52 4.06 22.30
CA ALA A 44 4.28 3.61 21.69
C ALA A 44 4.22 3.88 20.18
N ILE A 45 4.78 5.00 19.71
CA ILE A 45 4.90 5.30 18.27
C ILE A 45 5.80 4.27 17.59
N LYS A 46 6.97 3.96 18.16
CA LYS A 46 7.89 2.95 17.61
C LYS A 46 7.22 1.58 17.49
N GLU A 47 6.47 1.18 18.52
CA GLU A 47 5.75 -0.09 18.54
C GLU A 47 4.60 -0.12 17.52
N ALA A 48 3.80 0.96 17.44
CA ALA A 48 2.72 1.10 16.47
C ALA A 48 3.24 1.03 15.01
N VAL A 49 4.35 1.70 14.70
CA VAL A 49 4.97 1.67 13.37
C VAL A 49 5.46 0.26 13.03
N LYS A 50 6.10 -0.42 13.98
CA LYS A 50 6.56 -1.80 13.81
C LYS A 50 5.40 -2.74 13.48
N GLU A 51 4.28 -2.62 14.20
CA GLU A 51 3.09 -3.44 13.95
C GLU A 51 2.46 -3.14 12.58
N LEU A 52 2.31 -1.86 12.22
CA LEU A 52 1.76 -1.47 10.92
C LEU A 52 2.65 -1.93 9.75
N ALA A 53 3.98 -1.91 9.92
CA ALA A 53 4.90 -2.41 8.93
C ALA A 53 4.77 -3.93 8.72
N ASN A 54 4.51 -4.69 9.78
CA ASN A 54 4.25 -6.14 9.69
C ASN A 54 2.89 -6.46 9.06
N GLU A 55 1.89 -5.58 9.23
CA GLU A 55 0.56 -5.70 8.63
C GLU A 55 0.52 -5.27 7.16
N ALA A 56 1.53 -4.53 6.68
CA ALA A 56 1.55 -4.01 5.31
C ALA A 56 1.53 -5.16 4.29
N PRO A 57 0.65 -5.11 3.27
CA PRO A 57 0.54 -6.17 2.28
C PRO A 57 1.84 -6.28 1.49
N VAL A 58 2.37 -7.49 1.36
CA VAL A 58 3.46 -7.78 0.42
C VAL A 58 2.96 -7.43 -0.98
N LEU A 59 3.57 -6.43 -1.60
CA LEU A 59 3.29 -6.04 -2.99
C LEU A 59 3.73 -7.20 -3.89
N LYS A 60 2.80 -8.13 -4.16
CA LYS A 60 3.00 -9.20 -5.14
C LYS A 60 2.83 -8.59 -6.52
N GLU A 61 3.93 -8.10 -7.09
CA GLU A 61 3.93 -7.76 -8.50
C GLU A 61 3.78 -9.05 -9.32
N LYS A 62 2.93 -9.01 -10.36
CA LYS A 62 2.82 -10.11 -11.31
C LYS A 62 4.19 -10.32 -11.97
N PRO A 63 4.63 -11.58 -12.20
CA PRO A 63 5.85 -11.80 -12.98
C PRO A 63 5.67 -11.16 -14.36
N GLN A 64 6.60 -10.29 -14.75
CA GLN A 64 6.68 -9.81 -16.12
C GLN A 64 7.26 -10.95 -16.96
N ILE A 65 6.42 -11.57 -17.80
CA ILE A 65 6.86 -12.59 -18.75
C ILE A 65 7.38 -11.83 -19.98
N GLU A 66 8.70 -11.78 -20.15
CA GLU A 66 9.32 -11.24 -21.36
C GLU A 66 9.27 -12.31 -22.45
N HIS A 67 8.53 -12.04 -23.54
CA HIS A 67 8.54 -12.87 -24.74
C HIS A 67 9.49 -12.24 -25.76
N GLU A 68 10.69 -12.79 -25.89
CA GLU A 68 11.58 -12.47 -27.00
C GLU A 68 11.02 -13.10 -28.28
N ILE A 69 10.50 -12.28 -29.19
CA ILE A 69 10.06 -12.74 -30.50
C ILE A 69 11.30 -12.93 -31.38
N ILE A 70 11.89 -14.11 -31.35
CA ILE A 70 12.92 -14.50 -32.31
C ILE A 70 12.18 -14.82 -33.63
N THR A 71 12.29 -13.95 -34.63
CA THR A 71 11.68 -14.17 -35.95
C THR A 71 12.75 -14.23 -37.02
N GLU A 72 12.91 -15.38 -37.69
CA GLU A 72 13.73 -15.53 -38.91
C GLU A 72 12.89 -15.46 -40.21
N GLU A 73 11.57 -15.32 -40.12
CA GLU A 73 10.67 -15.35 -41.29
C GLU A 73 9.74 -14.13 -41.38
N PRO A 74 9.40 -13.63 -42.58
CA PRO A 74 8.54 -12.46 -42.75
C PRO A 74 7.11 -12.78 -42.29
N VAL A 75 6.66 -12.06 -41.24
CA VAL A 75 5.31 -12.19 -40.67
C VAL A 75 4.25 -11.77 -41.71
N VAL A 76 3.60 -12.75 -42.34
CA VAL A 76 2.43 -12.52 -43.21
C VAL A 76 1.24 -12.15 -42.34
N VAL A 77 1.00 -10.85 -42.17
CA VAL A 77 -0.12 -10.30 -41.41
C VAL A 77 -1.44 -10.68 -42.11
N LYS A 78 -2.11 -11.75 -41.66
CA LYS A 78 -3.45 -12.11 -42.14
C LYS A 78 -4.44 -11.03 -41.68
N LYS A 79 -5.03 -10.31 -42.63
CA LYS A 79 -6.04 -9.27 -42.35
C LYS A 79 -7.18 -9.85 -41.51
N SER A 80 -7.42 -9.22 -40.36
CA SER A 80 -8.47 -9.61 -39.42
C SER A 80 -9.84 -9.56 -40.09
N PHE A 81 -10.71 -10.51 -39.72
CA PHE A 81 -12.05 -10.67 -40.29
C PHE A 81 -12.86 -9.36 -40.27
N TRP A 82 -12.68 -8.54 -39.22
CA TRP A 82 -13.30 -7.22 -39.08
C TRP A 82 -12.82 -6.19 -40.11
N GLN A 83 -11.56 -6.25 -40.55
CA GLN A 83 -11.06 -5.35 -41.60
C GLN A 83 -11.68 -5.66 -42.97
N LYS A 84 -12.15 -6.90 -43.20
CA LYS A 84 -12.91 -7.26 -44.40
C LYS A 84 -14.36 -6.76 -44.33
N ILE A 85 -14.97 -6.81 -43.14
CA ILE A 85 -16.36 -6.36 -42.93
C ILE A 85 -16.49 -4.85 -43.08
N VAL A 86 -15.56 -4.06 -42.52
CA VAL A 86 -15.61 -2.58 -42.61
C VAL A 86 -15.47 -2.08 -44.07
N GLY A 87 -14.73 -2.81 -44.91
CA GLY A 87 -14.61 -2.48 -46.34
C GLY A 87 -15.89 -2.69 -47.15
N PHE A 88 -16.80 -3.55 -46.69
CA PHE A 88 -18.06 -3.85 -47.37
C PHE A 88 -19.15 -2.80 -47.10
N PHE A 89 -19.08 -2.10 -45.95
CA PHE A 89 -20.04 -1.07 -45.54
C PHE A 89 -19.69 0.35 -46.01
N LYS A 90 -18.54 0.54 -46.69
CA LYS A 90 -18.06 1.86 -47.15
C LYS A 90 -18.28 2.09 -48.65
N LYS A 91 -19.30 1.48 -49.24
CA LYS A 91 -19.67 1.65 -50.66
C LYS A 91 -20.99 2.40 -50.79
#